data_AF-A0A3L8C1W6-F1
#
_entry.id   AF-A0A3L8C1W6-F1
#
_cell.length_a   1.000
_cell.length_b   1.000
_cell.length_c   1.000
_cell.angle_alpha   90.00
_cell.angle_beta   90.00
_cell.angle_gamma   90.00
#
_symmetry.space_group_name_H-M   'P 1'
#
loop_
_entity.id
_entity.type
_entity.pdbx_description
1 polymer ?
#
loop_
_entity_poly.entity_id
_entity_poly.type
_entity_poly.pdbx_seq_one_letter_code
_entity_poly.pdbx_strand_id
1 'polypeptide(L)'
;MNYCIKWISLFSVLLLSACGAQEVELNVKLVGQGTINSAAGVDCSEPCVAMVKLSPPLIGNKRVKTSATPAPGFVFLGWNHRSCTDSEVCDIEFMGLCVDQLLCITGMMYFEETIRPVFVDASYLLDSGWSESAVCAAFSSGEVECWSRYQGDEVEQVPALNNPQQVAVGGNVACAQVDEGIHCWGFPNFLPQGAPQVYPPLEMEMLGSRICVLDQEGVKCWGTDGPRETPEFTEPANLRKQYMITPNLRGNQFCVDDAGEEKCWWG
;
A
#
# COMPACT_ATOMS: atom_id res chain seq x y z
N MET A 1 -72.95 -33.30 7.06
CA MET A 1 -71.58 -33.88 7.03
C MET A 1 -70.81 -33.11 5.97
N ASN A 2 -70.09 -32.02 6.28
CA ASN A 2 -68.73 -31.95 6.86
C ASN A 2 -67.79 -32.92 6.10
N TYR A 3 -66.74 -32.53 5.36
CA TYR A 3 -65.73 -31.47 5.57
C TYR A 3 -65.14 -30.94 4.24
N CYS A 4 -64.67 -29.69 4.31
CA CYS A 4 -63.82 -28.99 3.36
C CYS A 4 -62.35 -29.17 3.80
N ILE A 5 -61.45 -29.65 2.93
CA ILE A 5 -59.99 -29.49 3.09
C ILE A 5 -59.37 -29.16 1.73
N LYS A 6 -59.00 -27.89 1.58
CA LYS A 6 -58.07 -27.34 0.59
C LYS A 6 -56.69 -27.95 0.80
N TRP A 7 -56.02 -28.42 -0.26
CA TRP A 7 -54.58 -28.18 -0.44
C TRP A 7 -54.31 -28.01 -1.95
N ILE A 8 -54.08 -26.76 -2.33
CA ILE A 8 -53.58 -26.33 -3.63
C ILE A 8 -52.06 -26.51 -3.57
N SER A 9 -51.49 -27.47 -4.29
CA SER A 9 -50.06 -27.44 -4.62
C SER A 9 -49.91 -26.90 -6.03
N LEU A 10 -49.65 -25.60 -6.09
CA LEU A 10 -49.28 -24.87 -7.28
C LEU A 10 -47.96 -25.41 -7.84
N PHE A 11 -48.02 -25.86 -9.09
CA PHE A 11 -46.89 -25.86 -9.99
C PHE A 11 -46.42 -24.40 -10.15
N SER A 12 -45.30 -24.05 -9.55
CA SER A 12 -44.59 -22.80 -9.81
C SER A 12 -43.16 -23.10 -10.22
N VAL A 13 -42.97 -23.17 -11.54
CA VAL A 13 -41.66 -23.07 -12.17
C VAL A 13 -41.28 -21.59 -12.22
N LEU A 14 -40.32 -21.21 -11.37
CA LEU A 14 -39.39 -20.09 -11.54
C LEU A 14 -38.02 -20.65 -11.08
N LEU A 15 -37.33 -21.39 -11.94
CA LEU A 15 -36.15 -20.94 -12.68
C LEU A 15 -35.10 -20.20 -11.84
N LEU A 16 -33.97 -20.90 -11.66
CA LEU A 16 -32.59 -20.42 -11.59
C LEU A 16 -32.14 -19.70 -10.31
N SER A 17 -31.36 -20.46 -9.53
CA SER A 17 -30.21 -20.02 -8.74
C SER A 17 -30.35 -18.65 -8.06
N ALA A 18 -30.63 -18.64 -6.76
CA ALA A 18 -30.01 -17.67 -5.87
C ALA A 18 -28.49 -17.94 -5.79
N CYS A 19 -27.79 -17.89 -6.92
CA CYS A 19 -26.42 -17.40 -6.95
C CYS A 19 -26.60 -15.88 -7.01
N GLY A 20 -27.10 -15.30 -5.91
CA GLY A 20 -27.18 -13.85 -5.76
C GLY A 20 -25.79 -13.27 -5.96
N ALA A 21 -25.70 -12.15 -6.67
CA ALA A 21 -24.45 -11.48 -7.00
C ALA A 21 -23.47 -11.58 -5.82
N GLN A 22 -22.33 -12.24 -6.05
CA GLN A 22 -21.38 -12.46 -4.99
C GLN A 22 -20.60 -11.16 -4.78
N GLU A 23 -21.13 -10.38 -3.85
CA GLU A 23 -20.55 -9.12 -3.43
C GLU A 23 -19.75 -9.34 -2.13
N VAL A 24 -18.67 -8.60 -1.98
CA VAL A 24 -17.86 -8.55 -0.77
C VAL A 24 -17.72 -7.10 -0.33
N GLU A 25 -17.73 -6.85 0.97
CA GLU A 25 -17.54 -5.51 1.51
C GLU A 25 -16.09 -5.06 1.37
N LEU A 26 -15.91 -3.85 0.83
CA LEU A 26 -14.66 -3.12 0.84
C LEU A 26 -14.82 -1.86 1.70
N ASN A 27 -14.11 -1.82 2.82
CA ASN A 27 -14.06 -0.68 3.71
C ASN A 27 -13.06 0.35 3.17
N VAL A 28 -13.55 1.49 2.70
CA VAL A 28 -12.70 2.58 2.18
C VAL A 28 -12.57 3.66 3.25
N LYS A 29 -11.38 3.83 3.80
CA LYS A 29 -11.07 4.89 4.78
C LYS A 29 -10.21 5.95 4.09
N LEU A 30 -10.82 6.96 3.47
CA LEU A 30 -10.07 8.01 2.76
C LEU A 30 -9.33 8.92 3.75
N VAL A 31 -8.12 9.34 3.38
CA VAL A 31 -7.38 10.44 4.02
C VAL A 31 -7.27 11.58 3.02
N GLY A 32 -7.57 12.81 3.45
CA GLY A 32 -7.58 13.98 2.57
C GLY A 32 -8.77 13.99 1.59
N GLN A 33 -8.58 14.62 0.43
CA GLN A 33 -9.63 14.81 -0.57
C GLN A 33 -9.29 14.15 -1.91
N GLY A 34 -10.18 13.28 -2.35
CA GLY A 34 -10.09 12.55 -3.61
C GLY A 34 -11.26 11.59 -3.77
N THR A 35 -11.26 10.81 -4.85
CA THR A 35 -12.26 9.78 -5.11
C THR A 35 -11.62 8.43 -5.35
N ILE A 36 -12.41 7.38 -5.10
CA ILE A 36 -12.05 5.99 -5.32
C ILE A 36 -13.12 5.34 -6.19
N ASN A 37 -12.69 4.78 -7.32
CA ASN A 37 -13.60 4.25 -8.32
C ASN A 37 -13.18 2.86 -8.81
N SER A 38 -14.16 1.99 -9.05
CA SER A 38 -13.95 0.69 -9.68
C SER A 38 -15.17 0.29 -10.51
N ALA A 39 -14.92 -0.32 -11.68
CA ALA A 39 -15.97 -0.96 -12.49
C ALA A 39 -16.69 -2.11 -11.74
N ALA A 40 -16.12 -2.60 -10.62
CA ALA A 40 -16.74 -3.60 -9.77
C ALA A 40 -17.77 -3.04 -8.77
N GLY A 41 -18.08 -1.74 -8.80
CA GLY A 41 -19.10 -1.12 -7.95
C GLY A 41 -18.57 -0.28 -6.79
N VAL A 42 -17.32 0.17 -6.86
CA VAL A 42 -16.75 1.13 -5.89
C VAL A 42 -16.89 2.54 -6.45
N ASP A 43 -17.48 3.45 -5.69
CA ASP A 43 -17.56 4.88 -5.99
C ASP A 43 -17.67 5.66 -4.67
N CYS A 44 -16.52 6.12 -4.16
CA CYS A 44 -16.44 6.78 -2.87
C CYS A 44 -15.65 8.09 -2.95
N SER A 45 -16.26 9.19 -2.51
CA SER A 45 -15.64 10.51 -2.34
C SER A 45 -15.46 10.91 -0.86
N GLU A 46 -15.97 10.06 0.04
CA GLU A 46 -15.85 10.13 1.49
C GLU A 46 -15.74 8.70 2.04
N PRO A 47 -15.27 8.49 3.28
CA PRO A 47 -15.17 7.15 3.86
C PRO A 47 -16.49 6.38 3.74
N CYS A 48 -16.42 5.16 3.22
CA CYS A 48 -17.59 4.38 2.80
C CYS A 48 -17.37 2.87 3.01
N VAL A 49 -18.46 2.11 2.92
CA VAL A 49 -18.42 0.66 2.69
C VAL A 49 -19.03 0.39 1.31
N ALA A 50 -18.22 -0.12 0.39
CA ALA A 50 -18.63 -0.41 -0.98
C ALA A 50 -18.88 -1.92 -1.16
N MET A 51 -19.95 -2.28 -1.88
CA MET A 51 -20.25 -3.66 -2.24
C MET A 51 -19.57 -4.00 -3.57
N VAL A 52 -18.52 -4.81 -3.50
CA VAL A 52 -17.66 -5.14 -4.65
C VAL A 52 -18.14 -6.41 -5.32
N LYS A 53 -18.52 -6.30 -6.60
CA LYS A 53 -18.97 -7.44 -7.42
C LYS A 53 -17.79 -8.27 -7.89
N LEU A 54 -17.74 -9.53 -7.47
CA LEU A 54 -16.73 -10.48 -7.93
C LEU A 54 -17.23 -11.25 -9.15
N SER A 55 -16.40 -11.32 -10.20
CA SER A 55 -16.75 -12.03 -11.45
C SER A 55 -16.69 -13.56 -11.26
N PRO A 56 -17.73 -14.32 -11.66
CA PRO A 56 -17.70 -15.79 -11.69
C PRO A 56 -16.65 -16.38 -12.65
N PRO A 57 -16.13 -17.60 -12.39
CA PRO A 57 -16.40 -18.47 -11.23
C PRO A 57 -15.68 -18.00 -9.97
N LEU A 58 -16.26 -18.25 -8.80
CA LEU A 58 -15.92 -17.60 -7.52
C LEU A 58 -14.87 -18.35 -6.69
N ILE A 59 -14.03 -19.13 -7.36
CA ILE A 59 -13.00 -19.98 -6.76
C ILE A 59 -11.65 -19.25 -6.79
N GLY A 60 -10.85 -19.45 -5.74
CA GLY A 60 -9.52 -18.87 -5.60
C GLY A 60 -9.55 -17.36 -5.40
N ASN A 61 -8.36 -16.74 -5.42
CA ASN A 61 -8.22 -15.30 -5.19
C ASN A 61 -8.81 -14.50 -6.35
N LYS A 62 -9.41 -13.35 -6.02
CA LYS A 62 -9.94 -12.38 -6.99
C LYS A 62 -9.16 -11.10 -6.91
N ARG A 63 -9.02 -10.42 -8.05
CA ARG A 63 -8.41 -9.10 -8.14
C ARG A 63 -9.42 -8.11 -8.68
N VAL A 64 -9.50 -6.96 -8.02
CA VAL A 64 -10.38 -5.87 -8.40
C VAL A 64 -9.55 -4.62 -8.62
N LYS A 65 -9.57 -4.13 -9.86
CA LYS A 65 -8.95 -2.86 -10.23
C LYS A 65 -9.71 -1.71 -9.61
N THR A 66 -9.01 -0.93 -8.81
CA THR A 66 -9.54 0.23 -8.10
C THR A 66 -8.62 1.40 -8.35
N SER A 67 -9.16 2.55 -8.72
CA SER A 67 -8.40 3.75 -9.05
C SER A 67 -8.65 4.82 -8.01
N ALA A 68 -7.59 5.53 -7.63
CA ALA A 68 -7.62 6.74 -6.83
C ALA A 68 -7.50 7.96 -7.74
N THR A 69 -8.23 9.02 -7.44
CA THR A 69 -8.15 10.28 -8.18
C THR A 69 -8.11 11.44 -7.18
N PRO A 70 -6.99 12.18 -7.10
CA PRO A 70 -6.90 13.35 -6.23
C PRO A 70 -7.92 14.42 -6.59
N ALA A 71 -8.44 15.14 -5.59
CA ALA A 71 -9.18 16.36 -5.81
C ALA A 71 -8.24 17.49 -6.33
N PRO A 72 -8.75 18.55 -6.97
CA PRO A 72 -7.92 19.68 -7.38
C PRO A 72 -7.14 20.28 -6.19
N GLY A 73 -5.83 20.42 -6.34
CA GLY A 73 -4.93 20.89 -5.27
C GLY A 73 -4.41 19.79 -4.33
N PHE A 74 -4.86 18.55 -4.50
CA PHE A 74 -4.37 17.39 -3.77
C PHE A 74 -3.50 16.50 -4.66
N VAL A 75 -2.60 15.73 -4.02
CA VAL A 75 -1.83 14.67 -4.67
C VAL A 75 -2.08 13.33 -3.97
N PHE A 76 -2.04 12.24 -4.74
CA PHE A 76 -2.10 10.89 -4.23
C PHE A 76 -0.71 10.43 -3.81
N LEU A 77 -0.57 9.94 -2.58
CA LEU A 77 0.71 9.48 -2.03
C LEU A 77 0.84 7.97 -1.97
N GLY A 78 -0.27 7.23 -2.08
CA GLY A 78 -0.26 5.77 -2.09
C GLY A 78 -1.41 5.12 -1.34
N TRP A 79 -1.42 3.78 -1.39
CA TRP A 79 -2.40 2.92 -0.75
C TRP A 79 -1.81 2.22 0.47
N ASN A 80 -2.52 2.17 1.60
CA ASN A 80 -2.11 1.31 2.71
C ASN A 80 -2.67 -0.11 2.54
N HIS A 81 -2.24 -0.82 1.51
CA HIS A 81 -2.70 -2.20 1.26
C HIS A 81 -1.66 -3.06 0.54
N ARG A 82 -1.46 -4.29 1.05
CA ARG A 82 -0.44 -5.27 0.61
C ARG A 82 -0.41 -5.61 -0.89
N SER A 83 -1.55 -5.45 -1.56
CA SER A 83 -1.69 -5.79 -3.00
C SER A 83 -1.44 -4.62 -3.93
N CYS A 84 -1.27 -3.41 -3.38
CA CYS A 84 -1.10 -2.20 -4.17
C CYS A 84 0.38 -1.89 -4.38
N THR A 85 0.65 -1.02 -5.35
CA THR A 85 1.94 -0.33 -5.50
C THR A 85 1.74 1.16 -5.21
N ASP A 86 2.76 1.97 -5.48
CA ASP A 86 2.72 3.44 -5.52
C ASP A 86 1.81 4.03 -6.63
N SER A 87 1.27 3.18 -7.51
CA SER A 87 0.38 3.59 -8.61
C SER A 87 -0.98 4.04 -8.09
N GLU A 88 -1.57 5.04 -8.74
CA GLU A 88 -2.97 5.44 -8.55
C GLU A 88 -3.97 4.33 -8.87
N VAL A 89 -3.54 3.23 -9.50
CA VAL A 89 -4.37 2.04 -9.75
C VAL A 89 -3.86 0.88 -8.91
N CYS A 90 -4.73 0.37 -8.03
CA CYS A 90 -4.47 -0.83 -7.25
C CYS A 90 -5.30 -2.03 -7.72
N ASP A 91 -4.64 -3.18 -7.85
CA ASP A 91 -5.27 -4.49 -8.01
C ASP A 91 -5.51 -5.13 -6.63
N ILE A 92 -6.62 -4.77 -5.97
CA ILE A 92 -6.96 -5.29 -4.63
C ILE A 92 -7.20 -6.80 -4.71
N GLU A 93 -6.44 -7.59 -3.96
CA GLU A 93 -6.57 -9.04 -3.95
C GLU A 93 -7.46 -9.52 -2.80
N PHE A 94 -8.64 -10.02 -3.15
CA PHE A 94 -9.55 -10.69 -2.23
C PHE A 94 -9.19 -12.17 -2.16
N MET A 95 -8.76 -12.62 -0.98
CA MET A 95 -8.39 -14.01 -0.76
C MET A 95 -9.63 -14.89 -0.66
N GLY A 96 -9.73 -15.88 -1.56
CA GLY A 96 -10.83 -16.83 -1.57
C GLY A 96 -10.53 -18.00 -0.64
N LEU A 97 -11.49 -18.39 0.19
CA LEU A 97 -11.37 -19.55 1.09
C LEU A 97 -11.58 -20.89 0.37
N CYS A 98 -12.15 -20.86 -0.84
CA CYS A 98 -12.53 -22.05 -1.57
C CYS A 98 -11.50 -22.37 -2.67
N VAL A 99 -10.88 -23.54 -2.54
CA VAL A 99 -9.94 -24.11 -3.53
C VAL A 99 -10.64 -24.95 -4.61
N ASP A 100 -11.89 -25.39 -4.39
CA ASP A 100 -12.75 -26.06 -5.38
C ASP A 100 -14.26 -25.83 -5.10
N GLN A 101 -15.12 -26.24 -6.05
CA GLN A 101 -16.58 -26.04 -5.99
C GLN A 101 -17.29 -26.82 -4.87
N LEU A 102 -16.68 -27.90 -4.33
CA LEU A 102 -17.36 -28.80 -3.39
C LEU A 102 -17.40 -28.24 -1.96
N LEU A 103 -16.42 -27.39 -1.61
CA LEU A 103 -16.25 -26.82 -0.26
C LEU A 103 -16.93 -25.44 -0.05
N CYS A 104 -17.62 -24.90 -1.07
CA CYS A 104 -18.15 -23.53 -1.09
C CYS A 104 -19.46 -23.30 -0.28
N ILE A 105 -19.92 -24.27 0.52
CA ILE A 105 -21.33 -24.35 0.98
C ILE A 105 -21.64 -23.58 2.29
N THR A 106 -20.69 -22.83 2.85
CA THR A 106 -20.83 -22.22 4.20
C THR A 106 -20.99 -20.71 4.23
N GLY A 107 -21.18 -20.05 3.07
CA GLY A 107 -21.67 -18.66 3.00
C GLY A 107 -20.62 -17.55 3.15
N MET A 108 -19.40 -17.84 3.62
CA MET A 108 -18.26 -16.91 3.59
C MET A 108 -17.20 -17.41 2.60
N MET A 109 -17.05 -16.69 1.47
CA MET A 109 -16.15 -17.08 0.39
C MET A 109 -14.89 -16.19 0.31
N TYR A 110 -14.98 -14.94 0.77
CA TYR A 110 -13.90 -13.96 0.77
C TYR A 110 -13.88 -13.19 2.09
N PHE A 111 -12.70 -12.74 2.51
CA PHE A 111 -12.56 -11.81 3.62
C PHE A 111 -12.90 -10.39 3.19
N GLU A 112 -13.44 -9.62 4.12
CA GLU A 112 -13.54 -8.17 4.00
C GLU A 112 -12.14 -7.58 3.89
N GLU A 113 -11.99 -6.57 3.04
CA GLU A 113 -10.74 -5.83 2.93
C GLU A 113 -10.96 -4.38 3.36
N THR A 114 -9.88 -3.76 3.86
CA THR A 114 -9.84 -2.33 4.16
C THR A 114 -8.74 -1.71 3.34
N ILE A 115 -9.07 -0.62 2.64
CA ILE A 115 -8.10 0.22 1.95
C ILE A 115 -8.12 1.63 2.52
N ARG A 116 -6.95 2.26 2.51
CA ARG A 116 -6.78 3.66 2.89
C ARG A 116 -5.90 4.34 1.83
N PRO A 117 -6.51 4.99 0.82
CA PRO A 117 -5.79 5.88 -0.07
C PRO A 117 -5.44 7.17 0.68
N VAL A 118 -4.23 7.67 0.48
CA VAL A 118 -3.77 8.90 1.11
C VAL A 118 -3.66 10.01 0.08
N PHE A 119 -4.43 11.07 0.31
CA PHE A 119 -4.35 12.32 -0.42
C PHE A 119 -3.90 13.44 0.52
N VAL A 120 -2.99 14.30 0.06
CA VAL A 120 -2.54 15.45 0.84
C VAL A 120 -2.57 16.72 -0.01
N ASP A 121 -2.63 17.88 0.66
CA ASP A 121 -2.56 19.17 -0.01
C ASP A 121 -1.17 19.35 -0.65
N ALA A 122 -1.16 19.57 -1.97
CA ALA A 122 0.06 19.67 -2.76
C ALA A 122 0.89 20.91 -2.44
N SER A 123 0.27 21.97 -1.88
CA SER A 123 0.92 23.27 -1.68
C SER A 123 1.91 23.28 -0.50
N TYR A 124 1.84 22.29 0.38
CA TYR A 124 2.69 22.19 1.57
C TYR A 124 3.53 20.91 1.60
N LEU A 125 3.37 20.00 0.63
CA LEU A 125 4.13 18.76 0.57
C LEU A 125 5.58 19.03 0.17
N LEU A 126 6.54 18.60 1.00
CA LEU A 126 7.96 18.61 0.65
C LEU A 126 8.39 17.29 0.02
N ASP A 127 8.06 16.19 0.70
CA ASP A 127 8.44 14.84 0.30
C ASP A 127 7.46 13.81 0.86
N SER A 128 7.43 12.62 0.27
CA SER A 128 6.60 11.52 0.72
C SER A 128 7.26 10.18 0.48
N GLY A 129 7.06 9.26 1.42
CA GLY A 129 7.52 7.88 1.30
C GLY A 129 6.34 6.92 1.42
N TRP A 130 6.41 5.84 0.63
CA TRP A 130 5.36 4.82 0.58
C TRP A 130 5.92 3.40 0.79
N SER A 131 5.12 2.59 1.48
CA SER A 131 5.18 1.13 1.51
C SER A 131 3.76 0.55 1.49
N GLU A 132 3.64 -0.75 1.30
CA GLU A 132 2.37 -1.46 1.34
C GLU A 132 1.67 -1.44 2.71
N SER A 133 2.39 -1.02 3.75
CA SER A 133 1.92 -0.93 5.14
C SER A 133 1.70 0.49 5.63
N ALA A 134 2.38 1.49 5.04
CA ALA A 134 2.30 2.87 5.51
C ALA A 134 2.66 3.88 4.41
N VAL A 135 2.07 5.07 4.52
CA VAL A 135 2.44 6.26 3.77
C VAL A 135 2.86 7.32 4.77
N CYS A 136 3.94 8.05 4.50
CA CYS A 136 4.32 9.22 5.28
C CYS A 136 4.59 10.41 4.37
N ALA A 137 4.36 11.61 4.89
CA ALA A 137 4.60 12.88 4.21
C ALA A 137 5.32 13.85 5.12
N ALA A 138 6.32 14.54 4.60
CA ALA A 138 6.97 15.68 5.23
C ALA A 138 6.42 16.98 4.63
N PHE A 139 6.14 17.96 5.48
CA PHE A 139 5.49 19.22 5.08
C PHE A 139 6.38 20.44 5.31
N SER A 140 6.13 21.50 4.55
CA SER A 140 6.84 22.78 4.65
C SER A 140 6.64 23.49 5.99
N SER A 141 5.68 23.05 6.81
CA SER A 141 5.50 23.48 8.20
C SER A 141 6.59 22.94 9.15
N GLY A 142 7.36 21.94 8.73
CA GLY A 142 8.28 21.18 9.58
C GLY A 142 7.63 19.98 10.28
N GLU A 143 6.39 19.64 9.91
CA GLU A 143 5.67 18.48 10.44
C GLU A 143 5.86 17.27 9.51
N VAL A 144 5.78 16.07 10.09
CA VAL A 144 5.68 14.81 9.36
C VAL A 144 4.42 14.10 9.84
N GLU A 145 3.61 13.61 8.91
CA GLU A 145 2.46 12.76 9.21
C GLU A 145 2.63 11.39 8.54
N CYS A 146 2.18 10.35 9.24
CA CYS A 146 2.18 8.98 8.73
C CYS A 146 0.78 8.38 8.90
N TRP A 147 0.37 7.59 7.92
CA TRP A 147 -0.87 6.82 7.92
C TRP A 147 -0.52 5.37 7.65
N SER A 148 -0.88 4.48 8.56
CA SER A 148 -0.62 3.05 8.43
C SER A 148 -1.86 2.28 7.94
N ARG A 149 -1.65 1.00 7.62
CA ARG A 149 -2.72 0.05 7.33
C ARG A 149 -3.63 -0.16 8.55
N TYR A 150 -3.05 -0.30 9.73
CA TYR A 150 -3.78 -0.49 10.98
C TYR A 150 -3.61 0.75 11.85
N GLN A 151 -4.70 1.51 12.02
CA GLN A 151 -4.69 2.74 12.80
C GLN A 151 -4.09 2.51 14.19
N GLY A 152 -3.18 3.39 14.59
CA GLY A 152 -2.47 3.32 15.87
C GLY A 152 -1.17 2.51 15.83
N ASP A 153 -0.76 1.99 14.67
CA ASP A 153 0.58 1.40 14.50
C ASP A 153 1.68 2.41 14.88
N GLU A 154 2.82 1.88 15.30
CA GLU A 154 3.96 2.65 15.83
C GLU A 154 4.51 3.67 14.82
N VAL A 155 4.37 3.42 13.51
CA VAL A 155 4.79 4.37 12.48
C VAL A 155 3.95 5.66 12.46
N GLU A 156 2.70 5.62 12.94
CA GLU A 156 1.85 6.81 13.11
C GLU A 156 2.30 7.66 14.32
N GLN A 157 3.15 7.13 15.21
CA GLN A 157 3.68 7.84 16.38
C GLN A 157 4.96 8.61 16.02
N VAL A 158 4.79 9.64 15.19
CA VAL A 158 5.92 10.46 14.70
C VAL A 158 6.60 11.18 15.89
N PRO A 159 7.92 10.99 16.09
CA PRO A 159 8.65 11.69 17.15
C PRO A 159 8.81 13.18 16.82
N ALA A 160 9.29 13.98 17.79
CA ALA A 160 9.70 15.35 17.50
C ALA A 160 10.93 15.33 16.57
N LEU A 161 10.79 15.94 15.39
CA LEU A 161 11.84 16.03 14.36
C LEU A 161 12.27 17.49 14.21
N ASN A 162 13.57 17.71 14.00
CA ASN A 162 14.12 19.04 13.73
C ASN A 162 14.30 19.23 12.22
N ASN A 163 13.51 20.13 11.64
CA ASN A 163 13.59 20.51 10.23
C ASN A 163 13.58 19.30 9.25
N PRO A 164 12.57 18.41 9.30
CA PRO A 164 12.51 17.27 8.40
C PRO A 164 12.33 17.72 6.94
N GLN A 165 13.22 17.26 6.04
CA GLN A 165 13.22 17.67 4.63
C GLN A 165 12.87 16.52 3.65
N GLN A 166 13.15 15.28 4.04
CA GLN A 166 12.87 14.09 3.25
C GLN A 166 12.35 12.98 4.16
N VAL A 167 11.54 12.06 3.63
CA VAL A 167 11.01 10.91 4.36
C VAL A 167 11.02 9.66 3.48
N ALA A 168 11.56 8.57 4.01
CA ALA A 168 11.53 7.25 3.39
C ALA A 168 10.76 6.29 4.28
N VAL A 169 10.00 5.38 3.66
CA VAL A 169 9.12 4.43 4.36
C VAL A 169 9.37 3.02 3.85
N GLY A 170 9.49 2.04 4.75
CA GLY A 170 9.64 0.63 4.41
C GLY A 170 8.92 -0.25 5.43
N GLY A 171 7.96 -1.06 4.96
CA GLY A 171 7.04 -1.77 5.86
C GLY A 171 6.37 -0.79 6.83
N ASN A 172 6.44 -1.06 8.13
CA ASN A 172 5.92 -0.21 9.19
C ASN A 172 7.02 0.59 9.91
N VAL A 173 8.02 1.03 9.15
CA VAL A 173 9.13 1.87 9.62
C VAL A 173 9.27 3.06 8.68
N ALA A 174 9.54 4.22 9.24
CA ALA A 174 9.83 5.43 8.50
C ALA A 174 11.13 6.05 9.01
N CYS A 175 11.83 6.75 8.12
CA CYS A 175 13.02 7.52 8.42
C CYS A 175 12.88 8.90 7.81
N ALA A 176 13.28 9.93 8.54
CA ALA A 176 13.32 11.30 8.06
C ALA A 176 14.75 11.81 8.04
N GLN A 177 15.11 12.54 6.99
CA GLN A 177 16.30 13.37 6.99
C GLN A 177 15.99 14.65 7.77
N VAL A 178 16.75 14.88 8.83
CA VAL A 178 16.70 16.05 9.73
C VAL A 178 18.06 16.74 9.74
N ASP A 179 18.18 17.89 10.39
CA ASP A 179 19.44 18.65 10.47
C ASP A 179 20.60 17.82 11.05
N GLU A 180 20.32 16.94 12.02
CA GLU A 180 21.32 16.11 12.70
C GLU A 180 21.63 14.79 11.97
N GLY A 181 21.04 14.53 10.81
CA GLY A 181 21.24 13.31 10.02
C GLY A 181 19.92 12.60 9.69
N ILE A 182 19.85 11.29 9.93
CA ILE A 182 18.65 10.49 9.66
C ILE A 182 18.08 9.94 10.96
N HIS A 183 16.80 10.16 11.19
CA HIS A 183 16.07 9.66 12.35
C HIS A 183 14.97 8.69 11.90
N CYS A 184 14.97 7.46 12.44
CA CYS A 184 14.00 6.44 12.10
C CYS A 184 13.07 6.10 13.28
N TRP A 185 11.80 5.80 12.99
CA TRP A 185 10.79 5.39 13.96
C TRP A 185 9.83 4.34 13.37
N GLY A 186 8.99 3.76 14.24
CA GLY A 186 8.10 2.64 13.90
C GLY A 186 8.40 1.42 14.78
N PHE A 187 8.15 0.22 14.24
CA PHE A 187 8.33 -1.01 15.01
C PHE A 187 9.80 -1.22 15.45
N PRO A 188 10.07 -1.35 16.77
CA PRO A 188 11.44 -1.36 17.30
C PRO A 188 12.35 -2.45 16.71
N ASN A 189 11.82 -3.64 16.42
CA ASN A 189 12.59 -4.77 15.89
C ASN A 189 12.98 -4.62 14.41
N PHE A 190 12.42 -3.63 13.72
CA PHE A 190 12.65 -3.37 12.30
C PHE A 190 13.39 -2.05 12.05
N LEU A 191 13.78 -1.33 13.10
CA LEU A 191 14.52 -0.08 12.95
C LEU A 191 15.93 -0.34 12.39
N PRO A 192 16.35 0.37 11.33
CA PRO A 192 17.73 0.34 10.88
C PRO A 192 18.71 0.74 11.99
N GLN A 193 19.84 0.05 12.10
CA GLN A 193 20.87 0.27 13.10
C GLN A 193 22.22 0.50 12.43
N GLY A 194 23.17 1.11 13.15
CA GLY A 194 24.54 1.27 12.68
C GLY A 194 24.63 2.12 11.40
N ALA A 195 23.89 3.23 11.36
CA ALA A 195 23.92 4.15 10.23
C ALA A 195 25.37 4.60 9.95
N PRO A 196 25.84 4.54 8.69
CA PRO A 196 27.13 5.10 8.31
C PRO A 196 27.07 6.63 8.34
N GLN A 197 28.24 7.26 8.21
CA GLN A 197 28.31 8.71 8.00
C GLN A 197 27.67 9.06 6.64
N VAL A 198 26.75 10.02 6.63
CA VAL A 198 26.05 10.51 5.43
C VAL A 198 26.19 12.02 5.29
N TYR A 199 26.11 12.55 4.07
CA TYR A 199 26.34 13.97 3.79
C TYR A 199 25.22 14.57 2.92
N PRO A 200 24.32 15.40 3.46
CA PRO A 200 23.35 16.14 2.67
C PRO A 200 24.00 17.13 1.67
N PRO A 201 23.35 17.44 0.52
CA PRO A 201 22.09 16.86 0.05
C PRO A 201 22.25 15.39 -0.34
N LEU A 202 21.21 14.60 -0.08
CA LEU A 202 21.17 13.17 -0.36
C LEU A 202 19.81 12.79 -0.94
N GLU A 203 19.73 11.61 -1.54
CA GLU A 203 18.48 10.89 -1.83
C GLU A 203 18.37 9.72 -0.86
N MET A 204 17.17 9.40 -0.38
CA MET A 204 16.94 8.38 0.63
C MET A 204 15.78 7.47 0.26
N GLU A 205 16.02 6.17 0.28
CA GLU A 205 15.00 5.18 -0.05
C GLU A 205 14.98 4.01 0.92
N MET A 206 13.80 3.39 1.09
CA MET A 206 13.60 2.28 2.02
C MET A 206 12.84 1.10 1.42
N LEU A 207 13.32 -0.12 1.69
CA LEU A 207 12.66 -1.38 1.38
C LEU A 207 12.61 -2.26 2.62
N GLY A 208 11.41 -2.48 3.17
CA GLY A 208 11.26 -3.13 4.47
C GLY A 208 12.06 -2.38 5.54
N SER A 209 12.93 -3.09 6.27
CA SER A 209 13.80 -2.50 7.30
C SER A 209 15.17 -2.03 6.80
N ARG A 210 15.36 -1.92 5.47
CA ARG A 210 16.61 -1.49 4.86
C ARG A 210 16.44 -0.10 4.28
N ILE A 211 17.44 0.73 4.53
CA ILE A 211 17.53 2.09 4.01
C ILE A 211 18.81 2.19 3.19
N CYS A 212 18.70 2.82 2.02
CA CYS A 212 19.81 3.21 1.19
C CYS A 212 19.76 4.72 1.01
N VAL A 213 20.93 5.35 1.03
CA VAL A 213 21.09 6.74 0.66
C VAL A 213 22.09 6.87 -0.47
N LEU A 214 21.90 7.88 -1.30
CA LEU A 214 22.89 8.34 -2.26
C LEU A 214 23.31 9.75 -1.87
N ASP A 215 24.56 9.89 -1.46
CA ASP A 215 25.18 11.18 -1.17
C ASP A 215 26.41 11.43 -2.06
N GLN A 216 27.14 12.52 -1.81
CA GLN A 216 28.35 12.87 -2.57
C GLN A 216 29.48 11.81 -2.51
N GLU A 217 29.44 10.87 -1.56
CA GLU A 217 30.39 9.76 -1.47
C GLU A 217 29.85 8.45 -2.10
N GLY A 218 28.62 8.46 -2.61
CA GLY A 218 27.99 7.35 -3.31
C GLY A 218 26.86 6.67 -2.52
N VAL A 219 26.52 5.45 -2.94
CA VAL A 219 25.41 4.69 -2.36
C VAL A 219 25.85 3.99 -1.07
N LYS A 220 25.14 4.25 0.04
CA LYS A 220 25.36 3.63 1.35
C LYS A 220 24.06 3.00 1.83
N CYS A 221 24.09 1.72 2.18
CA CYS A 221 22.90 1.00 2.67
C CYS A 221 23.14 0.40 4.06
N TRP A 222 22.10 0.38 4.89
CA TRP A 222 22.10 -0.30 6.19
C TRP A 222 20.70 -0.80 6.55
N GLY A 223 20.59 -1.64 7.57
CA GLY A 223 19.32 -2.14 8.07
C GLY A 223 19.42 -2.56 9.53
N THR A 224 18.55 -3.45 9.98
CA THR A 224 18.51 -3.94 11.38
C THR A 224 19.83 -4.50 11.88
N ASP A 225 20.64 -5.08 10.98
CA ASP A 225 21.90 -5.76 11.30
C ASP A 225 23.14 -4.91 10.98
N GLY A 226 22.97 -3.59 10.76
CA GLY A 226 24.06 -2.69 10.39
C GLY A 226 24.24 -2.49 8.88
N PRO A 227 25.45 -2.12 8.43
CA PRO A 227 25.75 -1.85 7.02
C PRO A 227 25.43 -3.03 6.10
N ARG A 228 24.99 -2.73 4.88
CA ARG A 228 24.72 -3.70 3.81
C ARG A 228 25.69 -3.47 2.66
N GLU A 229 26.14 -4.55 2.04
CA GLU A 229 26.94 -4.49 0.82
C GLU A 229 26.08 -3.96 -0.33
N THR A 230 26.72 -3.21 -1.22
CA THR A 230 26.12 -2.64 -2.42
C THR A 230 26.91 -3.08 -3.66
N PRO A 231 26.30 -3.05 -4.86
CA PRO A 231 27.06 -3.11 -6.10
C PRO A 231 28.10 -1.98 -6.17
N GLU A 232 29.16 -2.21 -6.94
CA GLU A 232 30.08 -1.13 -7.29
C GLU A 232 29.45 -0.19 -8.32
N PHE A 233 29.46 1.11 -8.02
CA PHE A 233 28.94 2.18 -8.86
C PHE A 233 30.07 3.12 -9.29
N THR A 234 29.92 3.73 -10.47
CA THR A 234 30.91 4.68 -11.01
C THR A 234 30.43 6.12 -10.87
N GLU A 235 29.18 6.39 -11.29
CA GLU A 235 28.52 7.70 -11.26
C GLU A 235 27.02 7.51 -10.96
N PRO A 236 26.65 7.05 -9.75
CA PRO A 236 25.26 6.78 -9.40
C PRO A 236 24.45 8.08 -9.22
N ALA A 237 23.23 8.08 -9.75
CA ALA A 237 22.21 9.13 -9.63
C ALA A 237 20.81 8.50 -9.53
N ASN A 238 19.80 9.28 -9.10
CA ASN A 238 18.39 8.89 -9.13
C ASN A 238 18.11 7.55 -8.39
N LEU A 239 18.56 7.46 -7.14
CA LEU A 239 18.18 6.39 -6.22
C LEU A 239 16.67 6.37 -6.05
N ARG A 240 16.07 5.22 -6.38
CA ARG A 240 14.63 5.02 -6.38
C ARG A 240 14.27 3.59 -6.03
N LYS A 241 13.02 3.39 -5.62
CA LYS A 241 12.40 2.06 -5.58
C LYS A 241 11.79 1.74 -6.94
N GLN A 242 11.86 0.47 -7.34
CA GLN A 242 11.14 -0.02 -8.51
C GLN A 242 10.45 -1.34 -8.18
N TYR A 243 9.15 -1.43 -8.47
CA TYR A 243 8.40 -2.67 -8.34
C TYR A 243 8.65 -3.57 -9.55
N MET A 244 9.17 -4.78 -9.31
CA MET A 244 9.44 -5.77 -10.34
C MET A 244 8.56 -7.02 -10.16
N ILE A 245 8.03 -7.50 -11.29
CA ILE A 245 7.35 -8.80 -11.38
C ILE A 245 8.11 -9.67 -12.38
N THR A 246 8.61 -10.80 -11.90
CA THR A 246 9.12 -11.91 -12.72
C THR A 246 8.37 -13.19 -12.35
N PRO A 247 8.51 -14.29 -13.12
CA PRO A 247 7.90 -15.57 -12.76
C PRO A 247 8.30 -16.08 -11.36
N ASN A 248 9.47 -15.68 -10.85
CA ASN A 248 10.05 -16.21 -9.60
C ASN A 248 10.08 -15.17 -8.47
N LEU A 249 9.99 -13.88 -8.79
CA LEU A 249 10.16 -12.79 -7.83
C LEU A 249 9.09 -11.73 -8.05
N ARG A 250 8.51 -11.26 -6.95
CA ARG A 250 7.60 -10.13 -6.92
C ARG A 250 7.99 -9.27 -5.72
N GLY A 251 8.35 -8.02 -5.98
CA GLY A 251 8.75 -7.12 -4.91
C GLY A 251 9.42 -5.86 -5.42
N ASN A 252 9.75 -4.99 -4.47
CA ASN A 252 10.49 -3.77 -4.72
C ASN A 252 11.99 -4.03 -4.64
N GLN A 253 12.75 -3.41 -5.54
CA GLN A 253 14.21 -3.37 -5.55
C GLN A 253 14.69 -1.91 -5.53
N PHE A 254 15.93 -1.70 -5.09
CA PHE A 254 16.58 -0.39 -5.22
C PHE A 254 17.16 -0.29 -6.63
N CYS A 255 17.08 0.88 -7.22
CA CYS A 255 17.68 1.17 -8.52
C CYS A 255 18.38 2.52 -8.48
N VAL A 256 19.47 2.64 -9.22
CA VAL A 256 20.12 3.91 -9.56
C VAL A 256 20.35 3.94 -11.07
N ASP A 257 20.50 5.14 -11.61
CA ASP A 257 21.13 5.34 -12.92
C ASP A 257 22.63 5.48 -12.68
N ASP A 258 23.43 4.56 -13.23
CA ASP A 258 24.88 4.54 -13.07
C ASP A 258 25.54 4.53 -14.44
N ALA A 259 26.33 5.57 -14.74
CA ALA A 259 27.00 5.75 -16.03
C ALA A 259 26.06 5.65 -17.26
N GLY A 260 24.80 6.08 -17.10
CA GLY A 260 23.78 6.07 -18.16
C GLY A 260 22.98 4.77 -18.30
N GLU A 261 23.19 3.79 -17.40
CA GLU A 261 22.43 2.54 -17.36
C GLU A 261 21.69 2.38 -16.02
N GLU A 262 20.48 1.80 -16.05
CA GLU A 262 19.77 1.44 -14.82
C GLU A 262 20.44 0.21 -14.18
N LYS A 263 20.88 0.35 -12.93
CA LYS A 263 21.38 -0.74 -12.11
C LYS A 263 20.47 -0.93 -10.90
N CYS A 264 19.85 -2.10 -10.82
CA CYS A 264 19.00 -2.46 -9.69
C CYS A 264 19.58 -3.61 -8.89
N TRP A 265 19.35 -3.59 -7.58
CA TRP A 265 19.74 -4.65 -6.68
C TRP A 265 18.68 -4.85 -5.61
N TRP A 266 18.60 -6.10 -5.16
CA TRP A 266 17.83 -6.44 -3.99
C TRP A 266 18.64 -6.07 -2.76
N GLY A 267 17.96 -5.47 -1.79
CA GLY A 267 18.55 -5.15 -0.50
C GLY A 267 19.28 -6.33 0.07
#